data_AF-A0A699RPV2-F1
#
_entry.id   AF-A0A699RPV2-F1
#
_cell.length_a   1.000
_cell.length_b   1.000
_cell.length_c   1.000
_cell.angle_alpha   90.00
_cell.angle_beta   90.00
_cell.angle_gamma   90.00
#
_symmetry.space_group_name_H-M   'P 1'
#
loop_
_entity.id
_entity.type
_entity.pdbx_description
1 polymer ?
#
loop_
_entity_poly.entity_id
_entity_poly.type
_entity_poly.pdbx_seq_one_letter_code
_entity_poly.pdbx_strand_id
1 'polypeptide(L)'
;SYRLALPPQLSHVHNVFHVSLLRGYKYHPLHVISYPLDQICADLSYVEEPEAILDRQDRVMRNKTIPFVKILWRNHPEREAT
;
A
#
# COMPACT_ATOMS: atom_id res chain seq x y z
N SER A 1 21.64 -12.07 2.51
CA SER A 1 21.04 -10.86 3.09
C SER A 1 21.72 -9.63 2.53
N TYR A 2 20.96 -8.56 2.27
CA TYR A 2 21.45 -7.31 1.70
C TYR A 2 21.27 -6.18 2.72
N ARG A 3 22.27 -5.30 2.83
CA ARG A 3 22.15 -4.05 3.59
C ARG A 3 21.71 -2.93 2.66
N LEU A 4 20.61 -2.26 2.98
CA LEU A 4 20.12 -1.10 2.23
C LEU A 4 20.50 0.20 2.96
N ALA A 5 20.79 1.26 2.21
CA ALA A 5 20.92 2.59 2.75
C ALA A 5 19.51 3.15 2.96
N LEU A 6 18.98 2.99 4.17
CA LEU A 6 17.68 3.53 4.53
C LEU A 6 17.76 5.04 4.79
N PRO A 7 16.71 5.78 4.44
CA PRO A 7 16.62 7.20 4.76
C PRO A 7 16.53 7.41 6.28
N PRO A 8 16.95 8.58 6.82
CA PRO A 8 16.99 8.84 8.26
C PRO A 8 15.67 8.62 8.99
N GLN A 9 14.54 8.87 8.32
CA GLN A 9 13.18 8.64 8.82
C GLN A 9 12.93 7.18 9.19
N LEU A 10 13.62 6.23 8.53
CA LEU A 10 13.51 4.80 8.77
C LEU A 10 14.71 4.24 9.56
N SER A 11 15.46 5.09 10.26
CA SER A 11 16.63 4.68 11.06
C SER A 11 16.32 3.63 12.13
N HIS A 12 15.08 3.57 12.61
CA HIS A 12 14.61 2.54 13.55
C HIS A 12 14.38 1.16 12.91
N VAL A 13 14.32 1.09 11.56
CA VAL A 13 14.10 -0.15 10.82
C VAL A 13 15.44 -0.87 10.60
N HIS A 14 15.45 -2.19 10.82
CA HIS A 14 16.63 -3.00 10.49
C HIS A 14 16.94 -2.93 9.00
N ASN A 15 18.12 -2.41 8.67
CA ASN A 15 18.53 -2.21 7.28
C ASN A 15 19.03 -3.49 6.57
N VAL A 16 18.94 -4.66 7.22
CA VAL A 16 19.36 -5.95 6.68
C VAL A 16 18.12 -6.73 6.24
N PHE A 17 17.96 -6.91 4.92
CA PHE A 17 16.83 -7.61 4.34
C PHE A 17 17.25 -8.95 3.74
N HIS A 18 16.45 -9.99 3.99
CA HIS A 18 16.60 -11.26 3.30
C HIS A 18 15.78 -11.24 2.01
N VAL A 19 16.42 -10.85 0.90
CA VAL A 19 15.76 -10.83 -0.41
C VAL A 19 15.90 -12.21 -1.06
N SER A 20 14.92 -13.08 -0.86
CA SER A 20 14.89 -14.43 -1.45
C SER A 20 13.82 -14.52 -2.53
N LEU A 21 13.99 -13.86 -3.68
CA LEU A 21 13.14 -14.07 -4.88
C LEU A 21 13.63 -13.35 -6.17
N LEU A 22 14.92 -13.02 -6.31
CA LEU A 22 15.40 -12.30 -7.50
C LEU A 22 15.52 -13.15 -8.77
N ARG A 23 15.46 -14.49 -8.67
CA ARG A 23 15.46 -15.36 -9.86
C ARG A 23 14.09 -15.31 -10.53
N GLY A 24 13.98 -14.48 -11.57
CA GLY A 24 12.80 -14.37 -12.43
C GLY A 24 12.05 -13.05 -12.35
N TYR A 25 12.48 -12.09 -11.52
CA TYR A 25 11.86 -10.77 -11.47
C TYR A 25 12.11 -9.99 -12.77
N LYS A 26 11.04 -9.67 -13.50
CA LYS A 26 11.07 -8.71 -14.62
C LYS A 26 10.71 -7.34 -14.08
N TYR A 27 11.64 -6.40 -14.19
CA TYR A 27 11.41 -5.02 -13.79
C TYR A 27 10.17 -4.47 -14.52
N HIS A 28 9.27 -3.85 -13.76
CA HIS A 28 8.13 -3.10 -14.28
C HIS A 28 8.06 -1.77 -13.52
N PRO A 29 7.87 -0.62 -14.19
CA PRO A 29 7.82 0.68 -13.52
C PRO A 29 6.77 0.74 -12.40
N LEU A 30 5.62 0.08 -12.58
CA LEU A 30 4.56 0.01 -11.55
C LEU A 30 4.93 -0.80 -10.30
N HIS A 31 5.99 -1.60 -10.32
CA HIS A 31 6.48 -2.28 -9.12
C HIS A 31 7.33 -1.35 -8.24
N VAL A 32 7.75 -0.20 -8.78
CA VAL A 32 8.43 0.82 -7.99
C VAL A 32 7.35 1.62 -7.28
N ILE A 33 7.13 1.31 -6.01
CA ILE A 33 6.19 2.06 -5.20
C ILE A 33 6.94 3.27 -4.62
N SER A 34 6.43 4.47 -4.91
CA SER A 34 6.94 5.71 -4.33
C SER A 34 6.06 6.06 -3.14
N TYR A 35 6.54 5.71 -1.94
CA TYR A 35 5.90 6.18 -0.73
C TYR A 35 6.51 7.52 -0.32
N PRO A 36 5.70 8.58 -0.13
CA PRO A 36 6.15 9.81 0.49
C PRO A 36 6.54 9.50 1.95
N LEU A 37 7.85 9.38 2.19
CA LEU A 37 8.42 9.07 3.50
C LEU A 37 8.07 10.13 4.55
N ASP A 38 7.73 11.34 4.11
CA ASP A 38 7.20 12.45 4.91
C ASP A 38 5.81 12.16 5.52
N GLN A 39 5.05 11.22 4.97
CA GLN A 39 3.74 10.81 5.51
C GLN A 39 3.85 9.68 6.54
N ILE A 40 5.04 9.09 6.70
CA ILE A 40 5.28 8.04 7.69
C ILE A 40 5.67 8.71 9.02
N CYS A 41 4.88 8.45 10.05
CA CYS A 41 5.14 8.95 11.39
C CYS A 41 6.38 8.28 12.01
N ALA A 42 6.95 8.90 13.04
CA ALA A 42 8.12 8.37 13.74
C ALA A 42 7.88 7.00 14.41
N ASP A 43 6.63 6.67 14.72
CA ASP A 43 6.19 5.37 15.24
C ASP A 43 5.94 4.34 14.11
N LEU A 44 6.34 4.64 12.87
CA LEU A 44 6.12 3.84 11.67
C LEU A 44 4.64 3.67 11.29
N SER A 45 3.75 4.48 11.88
CA SER A 45 2.36 4.56 11.42
C SER A 45 2.24 5.39 10.15
N TYR A 46 1.20 5.11 9.36
CA TYR A 46 0.88 5.81 8.13
C TYR A 46 -0.63 6.01 8.07
N VAL A 47 -1.07 7.21 7.71
CA VAL A 47 -2.50 7.56 7.59
C VAL A 47 -2.94 7.34 6.15
N GLU A 48 -3.86 6.40 5.94
CA GLU A 48 -4.54 6.24 4.66
C GLU A 48 -5.67 7.26 4.52
N GLU A 49 -5.64 8.00 3.41
CA GLU A 49 -6.69 8.97 3.07
C GLU A 49 -7.51 8.44 1.88
N PRO A 50 -8.84 8.37 1.99
CA PRO A 50 -9.70 8.01 0.87
C PRO A 50 -9.69 9.15 -0.15
N GLU A 51 -9.39 8.84 -1.40
CA GLU A 51 -9.32 9.80 -2.49
C GLU A 51 -10.63 9.89 -3.26
N ALA A 52 -11.21 8.75 -3.62
CA ALA A 52 -12.44 8.70 -4.40
C ALA A 52 -13.24 7.41 -4.15
N ILE A 53 -14.54 7.45 -4.44
CA ILE A 53 -15.37 6.24 -4.53
C ILE A 53 -15.41 5.84 -6.01
N LEU A 54 -14.85 4.69 -6.33
CA LEU A 54 -14.79 4.16 -7.70
C LEU A 54 -16.08 3.45 -8.11
N ASP A 55 -16.73 2.76 -7.17
CA ASP A 55 -17.93 1.97 -7.46
C ASP A 55 -18.84 1.85 -6.23
N ARG A 56 -20.12 1.60 -6.48
CA ARG A 56 -21.15 1.35 -5.47
C ARG A 56 -22.01 0.17 -5.91
N GLN A 57 -22.11 -0.85 -5.06
CA GLN A 57 -22.89 -2.05 -5.30
C GLN A 57 -23.74 -2.40 -4.09
N ASP A 58 -24.96 -2.87 -4.31
CA ASP A 58 -25.78 -3.39 -3.22
C ASP A 58 -25.52 -4.88 -3.02
N ARG A 59 -25.10 -5.26 -1.81
CA ARG A 59 -24.94 -6.64 -1.42
C ARG A 59 -26.22 -7.15 -0.76
N VAL A 60 -26.98 -7.95 -1.51
CA VAL A 60 -28.19 -8.61 -1.02
C VAL A 60 -27.78 -9.80 -0.14
N MET A 61 -28.15 -9.74 1.13
CA MET A 61 -28.09 -10.85 2.08
C MET A 61 -29.49 -11.45 2.28
N ARG A 62 -29.56 -12.58 3.00
CA ARG A 62 -30.80 -13.33 3.24
C ARG A 62 -31.96 -12.48 3.78
N ASN A 63 -31.66 -11.47 4.61
CA ASN A 63 -32.67 -10.67 5.31
C ASN A 63 -32.46 -9.14 5.15
N LYS A 64 -31.42 -8.69 4.45
CA LYS A 64 -31.08 -7.27 4.32
C LYS A 64 -30.24 -7.00 3.08
N THR A 65 -30.35 -5.78 2.55
CA THR A 65 -29.46 -5.26 1.52
C THR A 65 -28.55 -4.23 2.16
N ILE A 66 -27.24 -4.31 1.90
CA ILE A 66 -26.24 -3.36 2.41
C ILE A 66 -25.50 -2.73 1.23
N PRO A 67 -25.39 -1.39 1.17
CA PRO A 67 -24.55 -0.73 0.18
C PRO A 67 -23.08 -1.03 0.46
N PHE A 68 -22.37 -1.44 -0.57
CA PHE A 68 -20.96 -1.74 -0.59
C PHE A 68 -20.28 -0.75 -1.54
N VAL A 69 -19.20 -0.11 -1.10
CA VAL A 69 -18.52 0.92 -1.89
C VAL A 69 -17.08 0.52 -2.09
N LYS A 70 -16.55 0.77 -3.28
CA LYS A 70 -15.14 0.58 -3.61
C LYS A 70 -14.42 1.92 -3.53
N ILE A 71 -13.40 2.02 -2.70
CA ILE A 71 -12.68 3.24 -2.35
C ILE A 71 -11.27 3.19 -2.94
N LEU A 72 -10.92 4.24 -3.69
CA LEU A 72 -9.54 4.55 -4.08
C LEU A 72 -8.84 5.26 -2.94
N TRP A 73 -7.64 4.82 -2.61
CA TRP A 73 -6.78 5.41 -1.58
C TRP A 73 -5.68 6.24 -2.24
N ARG A 74 -5.37 7.40 -1.67
CA ARG A 74 -4.53 8.46 -2.28
C ARG A 74 -3.16 8.02 -2.79
N ASN A 75 -2.56 6.98 -2.20
CA ASN A 75 -1.25 6.46 -2.56
C ASN A 75 -1.29 5.05 -3.17
N HIS A 76 -2.47 4.55 -3.54
CA HIS A 76 -2.65 3.20 -4.07
C HIS A 76 -3.14 3.24 -5.52
N PRO A 77 -2.69 2.30 -6.37
CA PRO A 77 -3.27 2.14 -7.71
C PRO A 77 -4.72 1.66 -7.61
N GLU A 78 -5.54 1.93 -8.62
CA GLU A 78 -6.95 1.46 -8.68
C GLU A 78 -7.10 -0.07 -8.54
N ARG A 79 -6.05 -0.83 -8.87
CA ARG A 79 -6.01 -2.29 -8.71
C ARG A 79 -6.06 -2.71 -7.23
N GLU A 80 -5.61 -1.84 -6.33
CA GLU A 80 -5.58 -2.03 -4.88
C GLU A 80 -6.74 -1.32 -4.16
N ALA A 81 -7.66 -0.69 -4.90
CA ALA A 81 -8.85 -0.07 -4.30
C ALA A 81 -9.75 -1.13 -3.64
N THR A 82 -10.26 -0.81 -2.44
CA THR A 82 -10.95 -1.73 -1.52
C THR A 82 -12.42 -1.39 -1.35
#